data_AF-B4DG21-F1
#
_entry.id   AF-B4DG21-F1
#
_cell.length_a   1.000
_cell.length_b   1.000
_cell.length_c   1.000
_cell.angle_alpha   90.00
_cell.angle_beta   90.00
_cell.angle_gamma   90.00
#
_symmetry.space_group_name_H-M   'P 1'
#
loop_
_entity.id
_entity.type
_entity.pdbx_description
1 polymer ?
#
loop_
_entity_poly.entity_id
_entity_poly.type
_entity_poly.pdbx_seq_one_letter_code
_entity_poly.pdbx_strand_id
1 'polypeptide(L)'
;MELLSTPHSIEINNITCDSFRISWAMEDSDLERVTHYFIDLNKKENKNSNHHKEYFQHARTHCGNMLQPYLKDNSGSHGSPTSGMLHGVFFSCNTEFNTGQPPQDSPYGRWRFQIPAQRLFNPSTNLYFADFYCMYTAYHYAILVLAPKGSLGDRFCRDRLPLLDIACNKFLTCSVEDGELVFRHAQDLILEIIYTEPVDLSLGTLGEISGHQLMSLSTADAKKDPSCKTCNISVGR
;
A
#
# COMPACT_ATOMS: atom_id res chain seq x y z
N MET A 1 -12.97 -30.36 -3.10
CA MET A 1 -12.12 -29.50 -2.25
C MET A 1 -10.76 -30.16 -2.28
N GLU A 2 -9.89 -29.67 -3.15
CA GLU A 2 -8.55 -30.26 -3.31
C GLU A 2 -7.63 -29.72 -2.22
N LEU A 3 -6.84 -30.62 -1.65
CA LEU A 3 -5.90 -30.35 -0.57
C LEU A 3 -4.57 -29.85 -1.15
N LEU A 4 -3.99 -28.84 -0.49
CA LEU A 4 -2.72 -28.21 -0.88
C LEU A 4 -1.57 -29.20 -0.96
N SER A 5 -0.61 -28.89 -1.83
CA SER A 5 0.61 -29.67 -2.02
C SER A 5 1.49 -29.67 -0.75
N THR A 6 2.15 -30.81 -0.46
CA THR A 6 2.96 -30.95 0.76
C THR A 6 4.32 -30.25 0.54
N PRO A 7 4.72 -29.29 1.39
CA PRO A 7 6.01 -28.61 1.29
C PRO A 7 7.19 -29.58 1.26
N HIS A 8 8.18 -29.34 0.39
CA HIS A 8 9.41 -30.14 0.35
C HIS A 8 10.66 -29.27 0.15
N SER A 9 11.85 -29.89 0.21
CA SER A 9 13.13 -29.19 0.04
C SER A 9 13.33 -28.01 1.02
N ILE A 10 13.04 -28.24 2.30
CA ILE A 10 13.15 -27.21 3.34
C ILE A 10 14.63 -26.97 3.66
N GLU A 11 15.10 -25.75 3.43
CA GLU A 11 16.42 -25.25 3.77
C GLU A 11 16.32 -24.10 4.77
N ILE A 12 17.16 -24.13 5.80
CA ILE A 12 17.28 -23.05 6.78
C ILE A 12 18.64 -22.40 6.60
N ASN A 13 18.63 -21.16 6.13
CA ASN A 13 19.82 -20.38 5.80
C ASN A 13 19.79 -19.02 6.53
N ASN A 14 20.95 -18.35 6.62
CA ASN A 14 21.10 -16.98 7.17
C ASN A 14 20.42 -16.75 8.52
N ILE A 15 20.92 -17.43 9.56
CA ILE A 15 20.40 -17.31 10.92
C ILE A 15 21.02 -16.09 11.62
N THR A 16 20.18 -15.15 12.06
CA THR A 16 20.51 -14.03 12.95
C THR A 16 19.78 -14.18 14.29
N CYS A 17 19.98 -13.24 15.20
CA CYS A 17 19.37 -13.25 16.54
C CYS A 17 17.85 -13.01 16.54
N ASP A 18 17.26 -12.63 15.41
CA ASP A 18 15.86 -12.23 15.24
C ASP A 18 15.24 -12.71 13.91
N SER A 19 16.01 -13.41 13.07
CA SER A 19 15.48 -13.97 11.83
C SER A 19 16.28 -15.20 11.42
N PHE A 20 15.62 -16.08 10.68
CA PHE A 20 16.29 -17.08 9.86
C PHE A 20 15.52 -17.14 8.54
N ARG A 21 16.23 -17.42 7.45
CA ARG A 21 15.59 -17.66 6.15
C ARG A 21 15.25 -19.13 6.06
N ILE A 22 13.98 -19.48 6.25
CA ILE A 22 13.46 -20.78 5.82
C ILE A 22 12.98 -20.64 4.37
N SER A 23 13.52 -21.45 3.48
CA SER A 23 13.04 -21.61 2.10
C SER A 23 12.62 -23.05 1.88
N TRP A 24 11.49 -23.25 1.20
CA TRP A 24 11.02 -24.57 0.81
C TRP A 24 10.44 -24.47 -0.59
N ALA A 25 10.42 -25.59 -1.30
CA ALA A 25 9.76 -25.69 -2.58
C ALA A 25 8.29 -26.09 -2.36
N MET A 26 7.39 -25.35 -3.00
CA MET A 26 5.97 -25.66 -3.21
C MET A 26 5.73 -25.69 -4.72
N GLU A 27 4.62 -26.25 -5.17
CA GLU A 27 4.17 -25.97 -6.54
C GLU A 27 3.78 -24.48 -6.67
N ASP A 28 4.17 -23.86 -7.79
CA ASP A 28 4.04 -22.42 -8.04
C ASP A 28 2.58 -21.90 -7.95
N SER A 29 1.59 -22.79 -8.04
CA SER A 29 0.16 -22.46 -8.00
C SER A 29 -0.35 -21.96 -6.66
N ASP A 30 0.35 -22.28 -5.56
CA ASP A 30 -0.16 -22.09 -4.19
C ASP A 30 0.50 -20.92 -3.45
N LEU A 31 1.56 -20.32 -4.02
CA LEU A 31 2.40 -19.31 -3.36
C LEU A 31 1.88 -17.88 -3.42
N GLU A 32 0.91 -17.57 -4.28
CA GLU A 32 0.58 -16.18 -4.56
C GLU A 32 -0.83 -15.94 -5.05
N ARG A 33 -1.65 -15.19 -4.32
CA ARG A 33 -2.79 -14.48 -4.93
C ARG A 33 -3.12 -13.19 -4.19
N VAL A 34 -2.45 -12.08 -4.53
CA VAL A 34 -2.95 -10.74 -4.21
C VAL A 34 -3.96 -10.38 -5.29
N THR A 35 -5.23 -10.23 -4.92
CA THR A 35 -6.33 -10.03 -5.88
C THR A 35 -6.99 -8.65 -5.80
N HIS A 36 -6.75 -7.88 -4.73
CA HIS A 36 -7.48 -6.64 -4.44
C HIS A 36 -6.57 -5.59 -3.78
N TYR A 37 -6.80 -4.31 -4.09
CA TYR A 37 -6.32 -3.19 -3.28
C TYR A 37 -7.46 -2.66 -2.42
N PHE A 38 -7.12 -2.09 -1.27
CA PHE A 38 -8.12 -1.50 -0.40
C PHE A 38 -7.65 -0.17 0.12
N ILE A 39 -8.60 0.71 0.34
CA ILE A 39 -8.38 1.98 0.97
C ILE A 39 -8.63 1.82 2.46
N ASP A 40 -7.61 2.15 3.24
CA ASP A 40 -7.79 2.49 4.64
C ASP A 40 -7.34 3.95 4.84
N LEU A 41 -8.27 4.89 5.02
CA LEU A 41 -7.93 6.32 5.01
C LEU A 41 -7.83 6.92 6.41
N ASN A 42 -6.69 7.56 6.71
CA ASN A 42 -6.65 8.66 7.66
C ASN A 42 -6.69 9.99 6.91
N LYS A 43 -7.55 10.91 7.38
CA LYS A 43 -7.26 12.33 7.35
C LYS A 43 -7.90 12.93 8.58
N LYS A 44 -7.08 13.31 9.56
CA LYS A 44 -7.51 14.19 10.64
C LYS A 44 -6.97 15.59 10.41
N GLU A 45 -7.30 16.18 9.27
CA GLU A 45 -7.26 17.64 9.19
C GLU A 45 -8.58 18.17 9.76
N ASN A 46 -8.46 18.79 10.94
CA ASN A 46 -9.50 19.28 11.83
C ASN A 46 -10.06 18.26 12.83
N LYS A 47 -10.33 18.77 14.02
CA LYS A 47 -10.55 18.04 15.28
C LYS A 47 -11.68 16.98 15.29
N ASN A 48 -12.37 16.65 14.20
CA ASN A 48 -13.51 15.71 14.19
C ASN A 48 -13.75 14.97 12.85
N SER A 49 -12.81 14.19 12.32
CA SER A 49 -13.17 13.16 11.35
C SER A 49 -12.10 12.09 11.22
N ASN A 50 -12.33 10.89 11.77
CA ASN A 50 -11.86 9.70 11.07
C ASN A 50 -12.71 9.61 9.79
N HIS A 51 -12.24 9.01 8.70
CA HIS A 51 -13.05 8.91 7.49
C HIS A 51 -14.20 7.92 7.69
N HIS A 52 -15.28 8.43 8.27
CA HIS A 52 -16.52 7.73 8.51
C HIS A 52 -17.30 7.58 7.20
N LYS A 53 -18.38 6.80 7.25
CA LYS A 53 -19.39 6.65 6.19
C LYS A 53 -19.71 7.95 5.44
N GLU A 54 -19.67 9.08 6.15
CA GLU A 54 -19.86 10.45 5.64
C GLU A 54 -18.92 10.84 4.50
N TYR A 55 -17.65 10.42 4.52
CA TYR A 55 -16.70 10.69 3.44
C TYR A 55 -17.13 10.03 2.13
N PHE A 56 -17.44 8.73 2.18
CA PHE A 56 -17.95 7.98 1.04
C PHE A 56 -19.32 8.48 0.59
N GLN A 57 -20.16 8.89 1.54
CA GLN A 57 -21.45 9.48 1.24
C GLN A 57 -21.30 10.84 0.55
N HIS A 58 -20.37 11.69 0.99
CA HIS A 58 -20.06 12.96 0.35
C HIS A 58 -19.56 12.75 -1.08
N ALA A 59 -18.65 11.79 -1.31
CA ALA A 59 -18.19 11.45 -2.65
C ALA A 59 -19.36 11.03 -3.56
N ARG A 60 -20.29 10.20 -3.05
CA ARG A 60 -21.51 9.77 -3.76
C ARG A 60 -22.44 10.93 -4.10
N THR A 61 -22.70 11.82 -3.16
CA THR A 61 -23.76 12.84 -3.30
C THR A 61 -23.26 14.16 -3.89
N HIS A 62 -22.00 14.52 -3.67
CA HIS A 62 -21.46 15.84 -4.03
C HIS A 62 -20.28 15.80 -5.01
N CYS A 63 -19.64 14.64 -5.20
CA CYS A 63 -18.47 14.51 -6.09
C CYS A 63 -18.72 13.57 -7.28
N GLY A 64 -19.97 13.37 -7.67
CA GLY A 64 -20.32 12.52 -8.82
C GLY A 64 -19.85 11.07 -8.66
N ASN A 65 -19.89 10.53 -7.45
CA ASN A 65 -19.41 9.19 -7.10
C ASN A 65 -17.87 9.00 -7.15
N MET A 66 -17.11 10.08 -7.22
CA MET A 66 -15.64 10.03 -7.31
C MET A 66 -14.99 10.35 -5.96
N LEU A 67 -14.07 9.49 -5.52
CA LEU A 67 -13.07 9.83 -4.53
C LEU A 67 -12.07 10.80 -5.16
N GLN A 68 -11.98 12.00 -4.61
CA GLN A 68 -11.12 13.05 -5.14
C GLN A 68 -9.71 12.94 -4.54
N PRO A 69 -8.65 13.11 -5.35
CA PRO A 69 -7.29 13.23 -4.84
C PRO A 69 -7.18 14.39 -3.85
N TYR A 70 -6.49 14.17 -2.74
CA TYR A 70 -6.18 15.21 -1.76
C TYR A 70 -4.69 15.26 -1.46
N LEU A 71 -4.23 16.40 -0.95
CA LEU A 71 -2.81 16.64 -0.69
C LEU A 71 -2.27 15.65 0.35
N LYS A 72 -1.14 15.01 0.03
CA LYS A 72 -0.37 14.17 0.96
C LYS A 72 0.04 15.00 2.18
N ASP A 73 -0.24 14.46 3.37
CA ASP A 73 0.17 15.01 4.67
C ASP A 73 1.70 14.91 4.89
N ASN A 74 2.22 15.48 5.98
CA ASN A 74 3.66 15.55 6.22
C ASN A 74 4.23 14.31 6.93
N SER A 75 3.48 13.20 6.97
CA SER A 75 3.99 11.92 7.45
C SER A 75 5.07 11.36 6.52
N GLY A 76 6.00 10.58 7.10
CA GLY A 76 7.14 10.00 6.39
C GLY A 76 8.44 10.76 6.61
N SER A 77 9.35 10.68 5.64
CA SER A 77 10.62 11.39 5.63
C SER A 77 10.40 12.88 5.31
N HIS A 78 10.97 13.78 6.11
CA HIS A 78 10.88 15.24 5.90
C HIS A 78 11.35 15.71 4.51
N GLY A 79 12.25 14.96 3.87
CA GLY A 79 12.75 15.26 2.53
C GLY A 79 11.94 14.64 1.39
N SER A 80 10.83 13.96 1.68
CA SER A 80 10.01 13.33 0.65
C SER A 80 9.39 14.39 -0.28
N PRO A 81 9.60 14.30 -1.60
CA PRO A 81 9.07 15.29 -2.55
C PRO A 81 7.55 15.17 -2.76
N THR A 82 6.89 14.18 -2.14
CA THR A 82 5.42 14.03 -2.21
C THR A 82 4.70 14.77 -1.10
N SER A 83 5.32 14.91 0.09
CA SER A 83 4.71 15.53 1.27
C SER A 83 4.37 17.00 1.02
N GLY A 84 3.09 17.35 1.18
CA GLY A 84 2.59 18.71 0.93
C GLY A 84 2.61 19.15 -0.54
N MET A 85 2.90 18.26 -1.49
CA MET A 85 3.01 18.60 -2.91
C MET A 85 2.16 17.73 -3.84
N LEU A 86 2.06 16.43 -3.57
CA LEU A 86 1.34 15.48 -4.42
C LEU A 86 -0.10 15.30 -3.93
N HIS A 87 -1.05 15.38 -4.86
CA HIS A 87 -2.43 14.98 -4.60
C HIS A 87 -2.64 13.52 -4.98
N GLY A 88 -3.35 12.77 -4.15
CA GLY A 88 -3.71 11.39 -4.44
C GLY A 88 -4.87 10.86 -3.60
N VAL A 89 -5.34 9.68 -3.99
CA VAL A 89 -6.22 8.82 -3.20
C VAL A 89 -5.34 7.70 -2.62
N PHE A 90 -5.49 7.44 -1.33
CA PHE A 90 -4.55 6.62 -0.56
C PHE A 90 -5.11 5.21 -0.36
N PHE A 91 -4.31 4.21 -0.71
CA PHE A 91 -4.64 2.79 -0.63
C PHE A 91 -3.56 2.05 0.17
N SER A 92 -3.90 0.87 0.66
CA SER A 92 -3.00 -0.18 1.09
C SER A 92 -3.26 -1.42 0.22
N CYS A 93 -2.21 -2.21 0.01
CA CYS A 93 -2.30 -3.50 -0.64
C CYS A 93 -1.89 -4.66 0.27
N ASN A 94 -1.77 -4.42 1.57
CA ASN A 94 -1.30 -5.41 2.53
C ASN A 94 -2.29 -6.57 2.71
N THR A 95 -1.81 -7.80 2.74
CA THR A 95 -2.65 -8.96 3.04
C THR A 95 -2.24 -9.60 4.36
N GLU A 96 -3.21 -10.18 5.08
CA GLU A 96 -2.94 -11.08 6.19
C GLU A 96 -2.10 -12.27 5.71
N PHE A 97 -1.01 -12.55 6.42
CA PHE A 97 -0.06 -13.61 6.06
C PHE A 97 -0.72 -14.98 5.89
N ASN A 98 -1.63 -15.35 6.81
CA ASN A 98 -2.25 -16.68 6.81
C ASN A 98 -3.32 -16.86 5.73
N THR A 99 -3.96 -15.78 5.29
CA THR A 99 -5.18 -15.85 4.47
C THR A 99 -4.99 -15.27 3.06
N GLY A 100 -3.95 -14.44 2.86
CA GLY A 100 -3.79 -13.65 1.64
C GLY A 100 -4.93 -12.64 1.41
N GLN A 101 -5.82 -12.46 2.39
CA GLN A 101 -6.94 -11.53 2.32
C GLN A 101 -6.58 -10.18 2.94
N PRO A 102 -7.29 -9.10 2.60
CA PRO A 102 -7.18 -7.84 3.33
C PRO A 102 -7.41 -8.03 4.84
N PRO A 103 -6.64 -7.35 5.73
CA PRO A 103 -6.76 -7.49 7.17
C PRO A 103 -8.17 -7.25 7.69
N GLN A 104 -8.72 -8.09 8.57
CA GLN A 104 -10.09 -7.89 9.05
C GLN A 104 -10.27 -6.64 9.93
N ASP A 105 -9.17 -6.00 10.29
CA ASP A 105 -9.14 -4.74 11.00
C ASP A 105 -8.36 -3.64 10.29
N SER A 106 -8.55 -2.41 10.76
CA SER A 106 -7.86 -1.23 10.24
C SER A 106 -7.71 -0.15 11.31
N PRO A 107 -6.53 0.49 11.43
CA PRO A 107 -6.33 1.64 12.31
C PRO A 107 -7.06 2.90 11.79
N TYR A 108 -7.55 2.86 10.54
CA TYR A 108 -8.17 3.98 9.84
C TYR A 108 -9.70 4.03 10.00
N GLY A 109 -10.27 3.00 10.63
CA GLY A 109 -11.69 2.92 10.94
C GLY A 109 -12.33 1.66 10.42
N ARG A 110 -13.64 1.55 10.62
CA ARG A 110 -14.43 0.37 10.27
C ARG A 110 -14.98 0.36 8.86
N TRP A 111 -14.81 1.42 8.07
CA TRP A 111 -15.32 1.48 6.70
C TRP A 111 -14.15 1.29 5.73
N ARG A 112 -14.23 0.27 4.89
CA ARG A 112 -13.21 -0.03 3.89
C ARG A 112 -13.80 -0.04 2.50
N PHE A 113 -13.16 0.69 1.60
CA PHE A 113 -13.42 0.59 0.17
C PHE A 113 -12.38 -0.34 -0.46
N GLN A 114 -12.84 -1.41 -1.11
CA GLN A 114 -12.01 -2.38 -1.82
C GLN A 114 -12.20 -2.21 -3.31
N ILE A 115 -11.12 -2.22 -4.09
CA ILE A 115 -11.15 -2.11 -5.54
C ILE A 115 -10.21 -3.16 -6.15
N PRO A 116 -10.58 -3.80 -7.28
CA PRO A 116 -9.68 -4.73 -7.96
C PRO A 116 -8.39 -4.03 -8.39
N ALA A 117 -7.23 -4.66 -8.15
CA ALA A 117 -5.93 -4.06 -8.36
C ALA A 117 -5.71 -3.53 -9.78
N GLN A 118 -6.15 -4.31 -10.78
CA GLN A 118 -6.10 -3.99 -12.20
C GLN A 118 -6.75 -2.66 -12.60
N ARG A 119 -7.70 -2.14 -11.80
CA ARG A 119 -8.35 -0.84 -12.06
C ARG A 119 -7.40 0.33 -11.86
N LEU A 120 -6.40 0.17 -10.99
CA LEU A 120 -5.42 1.21 -10.64
C LEU A 120 -4.04 0.89 -11.21
N PHE A 121 -3.62 -0.38 -11.13
CA PHE A 121 -2.30 -0.83 -11.53
C PHE A 121 -2.37 -1.81 -12.70
N ASN A 122 -1.86 -1.39 -13.84
CA ASN A 122 -1.82 -2.16 -15.09
C ASN A 122 -0.74 -1.53 -16.01
N PRO A 123 -0.48 -2.08 -17.21
CA PRO A 123 0.55 -1.56 -18.10
C PRO A 123 0.39 -0.10 -18.56
N SER A 124 -0.78 0.51 -18.38
CA SER A 124 -1.02 1.95 -18.64
C SER A 124 -0.70 2.86 -17.45
N THR A 125 -0.28 2.31 -16.32
CA THR A 125 0.08 3.03 -15.08
C THR A 125 1.60 2.92 -14.83
N ASN A 126 2.23 4.03 -14.46
CA ASN A 126 3.59 4.05 -13.96
C ASN A 126 3.62 3.83 -12.44
N LEU A 127 4.63 3.13 -11.96
CA LEU A 127 4.90 2.89 -10.55
C LEU A 127 6.16 3.68 -10.14
N TYR A 128 6.03 4.52 -9.12
CA TYR A 128 7.16 5.29 -8.58
C TYR A 128 7.40 4.94 -7.12
N PHE A 129 8.66 4.93 -6.72
CA PHE A 129 9.04 4.87 -5.30
C PHE A 129 9.03 6.28 -4.72
N ALA A 130 8.28 6.52 -3.64
CA ALA A 130 8.20 7.85 -3.02
C ALA A 130 8.99 7.95 -1.72
N ASP A 131 8.86 6.96 -0.82
CA ASP A 131 9.49 7.02 0.49
C ASP A 131 9.65 5.63 1.11
N PHE A 132 10.56 5.53 2.05
CA PHE A 132 10.72 4.38 2.92
C PHE A 132 11.07 4.84 4.33
N TYR A 133 10.19 4.53 5.27
CA TYR A 133 10.32 5.02 6.64
C TYR A 133 9.67 4.07 7.64
N CYS A 134 9.97 4.29 8.91
CA CYS A 134 9.26 3.64 10.00
C CYS A 134 8.99 4.68 11.07
N MET A 135 8.04 4.37 11.94
CA MET A 135 7.80 5.12 13.17
C MET A 135 8.52 4.40 14.32
N TYR A 136 8.24 4.79 15.57
CA TYR A 136 8.73 4.09 16.77
C TYR A 136 8.05 2.72 16.98
N THR A 137 7.89 1.96 15.90
CA THR A 137 7.24 0.65 15.81
C THR A 137 8.16 -0.32 15.08
N ALA A 138 7.92 -1.63 15.24
CA ALA A 138 8.66 -2.65 14.49
C ALA A 138 8.34 -2.68 12.98
N TYR A 139 7.31 -1.97 12.53
CA TYR A 139 6.87 -1.97 11.14
C TYR A 139 7.58 -0.91 10.29
N HIS A 140 7.97 -1.31 9.09
CA HIS A 140 8.53 -0.46 8.05
C HIS A 140 7.48 -0.21 6.96
N TYR A 141 7.47 1.00 6.43
CA TYR A 141 6.53 1.47 5.41
C TYR A 141 7.31 1.78 4.14
N ALA A 142 6.80 1.33 3.00
CA ALA A 142 7.19 1.87 1.69
C ALA A 142 6.00 2.60 1.08
N ILE A 143 6.22 3.82 0.62
CA ILE A 143 5.23 4.60 -0.12
C ILE A 143 5.53 4.45 -1.61
N LEU A 144 4.55 3.96 -2.35
CA LEU A 144 4.59 3.88 -3.81
C LEU A 144 3.53 4.82 -4.41
N VAL A 145 3.80 5.36 -5.59
CA VAL A 145 2.85 6.18 -6.34
C VAL A 145 2.46 5.47 -7.62
N LEU A 146 1.16 5.29 -7.82
CA LEU A 146 0.54 4.85 -9.06
C LEU A 146 0.04 6.07 -9.83
N ALA A 147 0.57 6.27 -11.02
CA ALA A 147 0.20 7.39 -11.88
C ALA A 147 -0.11 6.93 -13.31
N PRO A 148 -1.34 7.12 -13.80
CA PRO A 148 -1.67 6.84 -15.19
C PRO A 148 -0.73 7.58 -16.15
N LYS A 149 -0.20 6.86 -17.15
CA LYS A 149 0.79 7.41 -18.09
C LYS A 149 0.25 8.65 -18.78
N GLY A 150 1.00 9.74 -18.72
CA GLY A 150 0.63 11.03 -19.30
C GLY A 150 -0.29 11.89 -18.43
N SER A 151 -0.64 11.46 -17.21
CA SER A 151 -1.44 12.29 -16.30
C SER A 151 -0.63 13.42 -15.65
N LEU A 152 -1.30 14.29 -14.89
CA LEU A 152 -0.63 15.34 -14.11
C LEU A 152 0.25 14.75 -13.01
N GLY A 153 -0.26 13.73 -12.30
CA GLY A 153 0.51 12.99 -11.29
C GLY A 153 1.74 12.32 -11.89
N ASP A 154 1.60 11.70 -13.07
CA ASP A 154 2.73 11.06 -13.76
C ASP A 154 3.83 12.06 -14.12
N ARG A 155 3.46 13.22 -14.70
CA ARG A 155 4.43 14.29 -14.96
C ARG A 155 5.11 14.79 -13.69
N PHE A 156 4.35 14.97 -12.61
CA PHE A 156 4.92 15.38 -11.33
C PHE A 156 5.96 14.39 -10.82
N CYS A 157 5.62 13.09 -10.82
CA CYS A 157 6.45 12.02 -10.30
C CYS A 157 7.69 11.78 -11.16
N ARG A 158 7.55 11.82 -12.48
CA ARG A 158 8.66 11.57 -13.42
C ARG A 158 9.87 12.47 -13.18
N ASP A 159 9.65 13.72 -12.79
CA ASP A 159 10.72 14.68 -12.55
C ASP A 159 11.33 14.57 -11.14
N ARG A 160 10.70 13.81 -10.22
CA ARG A 160 10.97 13.89 -8.77
C ARG A 160 11.22 12.54 -8.10
N LEU A 161 10.72 11.45 -8.68
CA LEU A 161 10.67 10.13 -8.06
C LEU A 161 11.34 9.08 -8.96
N PRO A 162 12.05 8.10 -8.37
CA PRO A 162 12.52 6.92 -9.10
C PRO A 162 11.34 6.13 -9.69
N LEU A 163 11.37 5.94 -11.02
CA LEU A 163 10.48 5.03 -11.71
C LEU A 163 10.89 3.59 -11.43
N LEU A 164 9.94 2.74 -11.07
CA LEU A 164 10.13 1.31 -10.88
C LEU A 164 9.64 0.53 -12.11
N ASP A 165 10.34 -0.56 -12.44
CA ASP A 165 9.84 -1.53 -13.40
C ASP A 165 8.67 -2.28 -12.79
N ILE A 166 7.49 -2.17 -13.41
CA ILE A 166 6.26 -2.77 -12.93
C ILE A 166 6.31 -4.30 -12.96
N ALA A 167 7.09 -4.91 -13.86
CA ALA A 167 7.21 -6.36 -13.93
C ALA A 167 8.29 -6.89 -12.98
N CYS A 168 9.26 -6.06 -12.59
CA CYS A 168 10.45 -6.48 -11.86
C CYS A 168 10.91 -5.44 -10.84
N ASN A 169 10.37 -5.50 -9.62
CA ASN A 169 10.88 -4.77 -8.47
C ASN A 169 10.61 -5.52 -7.16
N LYS A 170 11.13 -5.01 -6.04
CA LYS A 170 11.05 -5.66 -4.73
C LYS A 170 9.83 -5.28 -3.89
N PHE A 171 8.99 -4.35 -4.35
CA PHE A 171 7.90 -3.79 -3.57
C PHE A 171 6.53 -4.24 -4.07
N LEU A 172 6.21 -3.97 -5.34
CA LEU A 172 4.90 -4.23 -5.93
C LEU A 172 5.04 -4.46 -7.44
N THR A 173 4.67 -5.64 -7.93
CA THR A 173 4.74 -5.98 -9.36
C THR A 173 3.37 -6.26 -9.97
N CYS A 174 3.31 -6.08 -11.28
CA CYS A 174 2.20 -6.41 -12.16
C CYS A 174 2.78 -7.04 -13.42
N SER A 175 2.56 -8.34 -13.57
CA SER A 175 2.95 -9.17 -14.73
C SER A 175 1.70 -9.70 -15.43
N VAL A 176 1.88 -10.20 -16.66
CA VAL A 176 0.86 -10.98 -17.36
C VAL A 176 1.32 -12.44 -17.34
N GLU A 177 0.50 -13.32 -16.77
CA GLU A 177 0.73 -14.76 -16.72
C GLU A 177 -0.55 -15.45 -17.22
N ASP A 178 -0.43 -16.34 -18.20
CA ASP A 178 -1.56 -17.01 -18.86
C ASP A 178 -2.68 -16.08 -19.39
N GLY A 179 -2.31 -14.85 -19.77
CA GLY A 179 -3.24 -13.83 -20.27
C GLY A 179 -3.94 -13.01 -19.19
N GLU A 180 -3.71 -13.32 -17.91
CA GLU A 180 -4.27 -12.62 -16.77
C GLU A 180 -3.22 -11.75 -16.08
N LEU A 181 -3.67 -10.65 -15.46
CA LEU A 181 -2.78 -9.81 -14.66
C LEU A 181 -2.53 -10.46 -13.30
N VAL A 182 -1.25 -10.68 -12.98
CA VAL A 182 -0.79 -11.20 -11.69
C VAL A 182 -0.10 -10.08 -10.93
N PHE A 183 -0.43 -9.98 -9.63
CA PHE A 183 0.08 -8.96 -8.74
C PHE A 183 0.84 -9.61 -7.60
N ARG A 184 2.06 -9.15 -7.35
CA ARG A 184 2.92 -9.62 -6.25
C ARG A 184 3.34 -8.41 -5.42
N HIS A 185 3.40 -8.54 -4.10
CA HIS A 185 3.82 -7.45 -3.23
C HIS A 185 4.72 -7.95 -2.10
N ALA A 186 5.56 -7.06 -1.56
CA ALA A 186 6.38 -7.34 -0.38
C ALA A 186 5.49 -7.61 0.85
N GLN A 187 5.78 -8.68 1.60
CA GLN A 187 5.01 -9.08 2.79
C GLN A 187 5.65 -8.65 4.11
N ASP A 188 6.92 -8.27 4.09
CA ASP A 188 7.72 -7.83 5.23
C ASP A 188 7.63 -6.31 5.49
N LEU A 189 6.83 -5.61 4.69
CA LEU A 189 6.65 -4.16 4.73
C LEU A 189 5.16 -3.79 4.64
N ILE A 190 4.80 -2.67 5.25
CA ILE A 190 3.52 -2.02 5.00
C ILE A 190 3.65 -1.20 3.71
N LEU A 191 2.78 -1.46 2.75
CA LEU A 191 2.77 -0.78 1.46
C LEU A 191 1.62 0.22 1.43
N GLU A 192 1.99 1.49 1.38
CA GLU A 192 1.07 2.59 1.15
C GLU A 192 1.15 3.02 -0.31
N ILE A 193 -0.01 3.12 -0.95
CA ILE A 193 -0.14 3.40 -2.36
C ILE A 193 -0.86 4.73 -2.55
N ILE A 194 -0.24 5.66 -3.27
CA ILE A 194 -0.85 6.92 -3.66
C ILE A 194 -1.29 6.78 -5.12
N TYR A 195 -2.59 6.74 -5.38
CA TYR A 195 -3.12 6.81 -6.75
C TYR A 195 -3.46 8.25 -7.11
N THR A 196 -2.90 8.77 -8.20
CA THR A 196 -2.90 10.23 -8.46
C THR A 196 -4.14 10.78 -9.17
N GLU A 197 -5.07 9.92 -9.58
CA GLU A 197 -6.30 10.32 -10.27
C GLU A 197 -7.55 10.05 -9.41
N PRO A 198 -8.68 10.70 -9.71
CA PRO A 198 -9.95 10.39 -9.05
C PRO A 198 -10.35 8.92 -9.23
N VAL A 199 -10.97 8.34 -8.20
CA VAL A 199 -11.40 6.94 -8.20
C VAL A 199 -12.91 6.84 -8.11
N ASP A 200 -13.53 6.24 -9.11
CA ASP A 200 -14.98 5.99 -9.11
C ASP A 200 -15.33 4.88 -8.11
N LEU A 201 -16.17 5.21 -7.14
CA LEU A 201 -16.67 4.25 -6.14
C LEU A 201 -17.47 3.10 -6.74
N SER A 202 -17.96 3.23 -7.98
CA SER A 202 -18.64 2.14 -8.69
C SER A 202 -17.71 0.98 -9.06
N LEU A 203 -16.40 1.21 -9.09
CA LEU A 203 -15.39 0.22 -9.48
C LEU A 203 -15.02 -0.74 -8.35
N GLY A 204 -15.55 -0.51 -7.15
CA GLY A 204 -15.21 -1.27 -5.95
C GLY A 204 -16.41 -1.51 -5.04
N THR A 205 -16.13 -2.07 -3.87
CA THR A 205 -17.11 -2.38 -2.83
C THR A 205 -16.79 -1.63 -1.55
N LEU A 206 -17.82 -1.09 -0.90
CA LEU A 206 -17.70 -0.45 0.40
C LEU A 206 -18.28 -1.39 1.45
N GLY A 207 -17.48 -1.80 2.43
CA GLY A 207 -17.86 -2.71 3.50
C GLY A 207 -17.52 -2.19 4.88
N GLU A 208 -18.17 -2.76 5.89
CA GLU A 208 -17.80 -2.58 7.29
C GLU A 208 -16.86 -3.72 7.72
N ILE A 209 -15.78 -3.38 8.41
CA ILE A 209 -14.76 -4.29 8.95
C ILE A 209 -14.57 -4.04 10.46
N SER A 210 -13.81 -4.89 11.14
CA SER A 210 -13.52 -4.73 12.57
C SER A 210 -12.61 -3.54 12.81
N GLY A 211 -13.16 -2.35 13.12
CA GLY A 211 -12.33 -1.21 13.48
C GLY A 211 -11.69 -1.39 14.86
N HIS A 212 -10.37 -1.47 14.96
CA HIS A 212 -9.67 -1.21 16.22
C HIS A 212 -9.43 0.29 16.35
N GLN A 213 -10.08 0.94 17.34
CA GLN A 213 -9.62 2.23 17.85
C GLN A 213 -8.33 2.00 18.65
N LEU A 214 -7.23 1.68 17.99
CA LEU A 214 -5.91 1.84 18.59
C LEU A 214 -5.71 3.35 18.75
N MET A 215 -6.07 3.87 19.93
CA MET A 215 -6.10 5.30 20.28
C MET A 215 -4.73 6.02 20.18
N SER A 216 -3.72 5.42 19.57
CA SER A 216 -2.34 5.90 19.55
C SER A 216 -1.57 5.74 18.24
N LEU A 217 -2.13 5.19 17.16
CA LEU A 217 -1.41 4.94 15.90
C LEU A 217 -1.99 5.72 14.71
N SER A 218 -2.20 7.03 14.89
CA SER A 218 -2.34 7.89 13.72
C SER A 218 -1.00 7.95 13.00
N THR A 219 -0.94 7.46 11.76
CA THR A 219 0.20 7.67 10.87
C THR A 219 0.26 9.11 10.35
N ALA A 220 -0.82 9.89 10.50
CA ALA A 220 -0.88 11.27 10.05
C ALA A 220 0.13 12.16 10.78
N ASP A 221 0.95 12.88 10.01
CA ASP A 221 2.09 13.68 10.47
C ASP A 221 3.05 12.94 11.43
N ALA A 222 3.00 11.59 11.42
CA ALA A 222 3.82 10.81 12.31
C ALA A 222 5.28 10.93 11.91
N LYS A 223 6.10 11.26 12.89
CA LYS A 223 7.53 11.48 12.69
C LYS A 223 8.23 10.15 12.47
N LYS A 224 9.06 10.11 11.43
CA LYS A 224 10.01 9.03 11.20
C LYS A 224 10.88 8.82 12.43
N ASP A 225 11.12 7.57 12.81
CA ASP A 225 12.06 7.22 13.86
C ASP A 225 13.50 7.51 13.38
N PRO A 226 14.21 8.50 13.97
CA PRO A 226 15.56 8.87 13.53
C PRO A 226 16.63 7.83 13.94
N SER A 227 16.29 6.87 14.80
CA SER A 227 17.23 5.86 15.31
C SER A 227 17.25 4.56 14.49
N CYS A 228 16.27 4.36 13.60
CA CYS A 228 16.15 3.14 12.81
C CYS A 228 17.29 3.00 11.79
N LYS A 229 18.07 1.91 11.89
CA LYS A 229 19.20 1.61 10.99
C LYS A 229 18.79 1.10 9.61
N THR A 230 17.55 0.62 9.48
CA THR A 230 17.00 0.12 8.22
C THR A 230 16.45 1.26 7.37
N CYS A 231 15.66 2.15 7.98
CA CYS A 231 14.98 3.24 7.27
C CYS A 231 15.83 4.51 7.13
N ASN A 232 16.82 4.72 8.00
CA ASN A 232 17.73 5.85 7.90
C ASN A 232 19.03 5.38 7.27
N ILE A 233 19.30 5.87 6.07
CA ILE A 233 20.61 5.73 5.45
C ILE A 233 21.56 6.61 6.26
N SER A 234 22.24 6.04 7.25
CA SER A 234 23.34 6.71 7.91
C SER A 234 24.43 6.92 6.86
N VAL A 235 24.70 8.18 6.49
CA VAL A 235 26.00 8.53 5.90
C VAL A 235 27.03 8.07 6.92
N GLY A 236 27.71 6.96 6.62
CA GLY A 236 28.87 6.53 7.38
C GLY A 236 29.81 7.73 7.49
N ARG A 237 30.25 8.02 8.72
CA ARG A 237 31.47 8.79 8.91
C ARG A 237 32.66 7.97 8.43
#